data_AF-A0A658IFM8-F1
#
_entry.id   AF-A0A658IFM8-F1
#
_cell.length_a   1.000
_cell.length_b   1.000
_cell.length_c   1.000
_cell.angle_alpha   90.00
_cell.angle_beta   90.00
_cell.angle_gamma   90.00
#
_symmetry.space_group_name_H-M   'P 1'
#
loop_
_entity.id
_entity.type
_entity.pdbx_description
1 polymer ?
#
loop_
_entity_poly.entity_id
_entity_poly.type
_entity_poly.pdbx_seq_one_letter_code
_entity_poly.pdbx_strand_id
1 'polypeptide(L)'
;PWTTQQKDGNCYAVYPLYDWKVRDIWRFHAVSGLPYNSIYDLMFRAGVSLPAMRICEPFGPEQRKGLWLYHILEPDTWSKACERVSGAVSGAKYVRHGRDYFGKHRIEKPHHHTWQSYAYFLLSSLPLPTAEHYRTKIAVYLRWYQVRDWPEGIPDEQDGDTGSRDIPSWRRICKVIMRNDYWCRGLSFSPTKSQNYRRYMERLKQQREEWGLI
;
A
#
# COMPACT_ATOMS: atom_id res chain seq x y z
N PRO A 1 30.60 7.49 11.87
CA PRO A 1 30.41 8.96 11.74
C PRO A 1 28.92 9.32 11.82
N TRP A 2 28.55 10.22 12.75
CA TRP A 2 27.17 10.74 12.89
C TRP A 2 26.87 11.92 11.97
N THR A 3 27.82 12.29 11.11
CA THR A 3 27.70 13.33 10.11
C THR A 3 27.73 12.75 8.70
N THR A 4 26.98 13.35 7.79
CA THR A 4 26.94 12.98 6.36
C THR A 4 26.90 14.24 5.52
N GLN A 5 27.89 14.43 4.64
CA GLN A 5 27.92 15.57 3.71
C GLN A 5 26.75 15.44 2.72
N GLN A 6 26.03 16.53 2.50
CA GLN A 6 24.95 16.59 1.52
C GLN A 6 25.51 16.67 0.09
N LYS A 7 24.68 16.30 -0.90
CA LYS A 7 25.09 16.16 -2.30
C LYS A 7 25.61 17.45 -2.94
N ASP A 8 25.20 18.59 -2.42
CA ASP A 8 25.61 19.93 -2.84
C ASP A 8 26.94 20.38 -2.21
N GLY A 9 27.50 19.61 -1.26
CA GLY A 9 28.80 19.85 -0.63
C GLY A 9 28.81 20.96 0.42
N ASN A 10 27.76 21.78 0.50
CA ASN A 10 27.70 23.00 1.30
C ASN A 10 27.14 22.79 2.72
N CYS A 11 26.65 21.60 3.04
CA CYS A 11 26.14 21.30 4.37
C CYS A 11 26.36 19.84 4.78
N TYR A 12 26.23 19.60 6.08
CA TYR A 12 26.34 18.29 6.70
C TYR A 12 25.04 18.00 7.47
N ALA A 13 24.45 16.83 7.21
CA ALA A 13 23.42 16.30 8.10
C ALA A 13 24.11 15.70 9.34
N VAL A 14 23.54 15.99 10.50
CA VAL A 14 24.08 15.66 11.82
C VAL A 14 23.03 14.83 12.56
N TYR A 15 23.40 13.62 12.99
CA TYR A 15 22.53 12.67 13.68
C TYR A 15 23.09 12.34 15.06
N PRO A 16 22.96 13.23 16.06
CA PRO A 16 23.62 13.10 17.35
C PRO A 16 23.13 11.89 18.17
N LEU A 17 21.99 11.31 17.80
CA LEU A 17 21.39 10.14 18.46
C LEU A 17 21.38 8.90 17.54
N TYR A 18 22.30 8.81 16.57
CA TYR A 18 22.26 7.76 15.53
C TYR A 18 22.34 6.33 16.06
N ASP A 19 22.98 6.13 17.21
CA ASP A 19 23.18 4.83 17.86
C ASP A 19 22.21 4.58 19.02
N TRP A 20 21.33 5.55 19.32
CA TRP A 20 20.33 5.40 20.36
C TRP A 20 19.26 4.39 19.96
N LYS A 21 18.92 3.50 20.89
CA LYS A 21 17.81 2.57 20.78
C LYS A 21 16.57 3.18 21.44
N VAL A 22 15.41 2.58 21.15
CA VAL A 22 14.12 2.96 21.76
C VAL A 22 14.22 3.03 23.30
N ARG A 23 14.96 2.11 23.92
CA ARG A 23 15.16 2.11 25.37
C ARG A 23 15.96 3.31 25.88
N ASP A 24 16.96 3.77 25.11
CA ASP A 24 17.81 4.90 25.51
C ASP A 24 16.99 6.20 25.53
N ILE A 25 16.10 6.37 24.54
CA ILE A 25 15.14 7.49 24.48
C ILE A 25 14.24 7.51 25.72
N TRP A 26 13.62 6.38 26.06
CA TRP A 26 12.72 6.30 27.23
C TRP A 26 13.46 6.46 28.55
N ARG A 27 14.68 5.93 28.67
CA ARG A 27 15.53 6.13 29.85
C ARG A 27 15.90 7.59 30.03
N PHE A 28 16.22 8.29 28.94
CA PHE A 28 16.52 9.73 28.98
C PHE A 28 15.35 10.53 29.54
N HIS A 29 14.12 10.30 29.09
CA HIS A 29 12.95 11.00 29.64
C HIS A 29 12.69 10.63 31.11
N ALA A 30 12.87 9.36 31.48
CA ALA A 30 12.71 8.91 32.86
C ALA A 30 13.72 9.56 33.83
N VAL A 31 14.95 9.79 33.39
CA VAL A 31 16.02 10.41 34.21
C VAL A 31 15.94 11.93 34.20
N SER A 32 15.72 12.54 33.03
CA SER A 32 15.77 14.00 32.86
C SER A 32 14.49 14.71 33.32
N GLY A 33 13.35 14.01 33.33
CA GLY A 33 12.04 14.61 33.59
C GLY A 33 11.59 15.61 32.51
N LEU A 34 12.27 15.65 31.36
CA LEU A 34 11.91 16.56 30.28
C LEU A 34 10.57 16.17 29.65
N PRO A 35 9.75 17.15 29.25
CA PRO A 35 8.44 16.89 28.67
C PRO A 35 8.57 16.11 27.35
N TYR A 36 7.59 15.25 27.11
CA TYR A 36 7.36 14.55 25.86
C TYR A 36 5.86 14.51 25.57
N ASN A 37 5.49 13.98 24.39
CA ASN A 37 4.08 13.92 24.01
C ASN A 37 3.31 12.92 24.90
N SER A 38 2.28 13.41 25.62
CA SER A 38 1.46 12.63 26.55
C SER A 38 0.74 11.44 25.91
N ILE A 39 0.55 11.44 24.58
CA ILE A 39 -0.02 10.30 23.86
C ILE A 39 0.77 9.01 24.09
N TYR A 40 2.08 9.10 24.33
CA TYR A 40 2.89 7.92 24.60
C TYR A 40 2.56 7.28 25.96
N ASP A 41 2.15 8.07 26.95
CA ASP A 41 1.65 7.55 28.22
C ASP A 41 0.32 6.81 28.01
N LEU A 42 -0.54 7.36 27.16
CA LEU A 42 -1.80 6.72 26.80
C LEU A 42 -1.55 5.41 26.04
N MET A 43 -0.58 5.37 25.12
CA MET A 43 -0.16 4.15 24.43
C MET A 43 0.40 3.11 25.41
N PHE A 44 1.21 3.53 26.38
CA PHE A 44 1.73 2.65 27.42
C PHE A 44 0.61 2.05 28.27
N ARG A 45 -0.34 2.88 28.72
CA ARG A 45 -1.53 2.43 29.48
C ARG A 45 -2.43 1.51 28.67
N ALA A 46 -2.49 1.68 27.34
CA ALA A 46 -3.21 0.80 26.42
C ALA A 46 -2.46 -0.51 26.12
N GLY A 47 -1.28 -0.75 26.71
CA GLY A 47 -0.50 -1.98 26.56
C GLY A 47 0.33 -2.05 25.27
N VAL A 48 0.55 -0.94 24.58
CA VAL A 48 1.44 -0.90 23.40
C VAL A 48 2.88 -1.10 23.86
N SER A 49 3.64 -1.98 23.20
CA SER A 49 5.05 -2.15 23.51
C SER A 49 5.88 -0.94 23.05
N LEU A 50 6.94 -0.59 23.78
CA LEU A 50 7.78 0.58 23.46
C LEU A 50 8.22 0.67 21.99
N PRO A 51 8.64 -0.43 21.30
CA PRO A 51 9.01 -0.36 19.88
C PRO A 51 7.84 -0.08 18.93
N ALA A 52 6.61 -0.40 19.36
CA ALA A 52 5.38 -0.22 18.61
C ALA A 52 4.71 1.14 18.87
N MET A 53 5.17 1.90 19.87
CA MET A 53 4.76 3.28 20.14
C MET A 53 5.38 4.24 19.10
N ARG A 54 4.99 4.10 17.84
CA ARG A 54 5.41 4.99 16.77
C ARG A 54 4.25 5.91 16.44
N ILE A 55 4.56 7.17 16.15
CA ILE A 55 3.63 8.15 15.58
C ILE A 55 4.22 8.57 14.23
N CYS A 56 3.45 8.39 13.16
CA CYS A 56 3.77 8.73 11.78
C CYS A 56 2.45 9.00 11.08
N GLU A 57 2.51 9.31 9.79
CA GLU A 57 1.33 9.46 8.95
C GLU A 57 0.39 8.23 9.10
N PRO A 58 -0.84 8.41 9.62
CA PRO A 58 -1.70 7.30 10.03
C PRO A 58 -2.13 6.40 8.87
N PHE A 59 -2.03 6.91 7.65
CA PHE A 59 -2.46 6.24 6.41
C PHE A 59 -1.31 5.52 5.69
N GLY A 60 -0.07 5.65 6.17
CA GLY A 60 1.09 4.93 5.63
C GLY A 60 0.99 3.42 5.90
N PRO A 61 1.58 2.56 5.04
CA PRO A 61 1.48 1.10 5.16
C PRO A 61 2.01 0.54 6.48
N GLU A 62 2.96 1.23 7.14
CA GLU A 62 3.53 0.82 8.42
C GLU A 62 2.66 1.22 9.63
N GLN A 63 2.01 2.40 9.56
CA GLN A 63 1.29 3.00 10.69
C GLN A 63 -0.15 2.48 10.85
N ARG A 64 -0.77 2.02 9.76
CA ARG A 64 -2.17 1.54 9.74
C ARG A 64 -2.48 0.51 10.85
N LYS A 65 -1.50 -0.28 11.27
CA LYS A 65 -1.65 -1.28 12.35
C LYS A 65 -2.10 -0.66 13.69
N GLY A 66 -1.68 0.57 13.97
CA GLY A 66 -2.03 1.30 15.19
C GLY A 66 -3.28 2.18 15.06
N LEU A 67 -3.86 2.31 13.86
CA LEU A 67 -4.93 3.26 13.55
C LEU A 67 -6.19 3.07 14.41
N TRP A 68 -6.45 1.83 14.83
CA TRP A 68 -7.55 1.52 15.75
C TRP A 68 -7.37 2.18 17.12
N LEU A 69 -6.16 2.53 17.55
CA LEU A 69 -5.95 3.12 18.86
C LEU A 69 -6.10 4.65 18.83
N TYR A 70 -5.90 5.28 17.67
CA TYR A 70 -5.93 6.75 17.54
C TYR A 70 -7.29 7.36 17.90
N HIS A 71 -8.41 6.73 17.53
CA HIS A 71 -9.73 7.24 17.87
C HIS A 71 -10.04 7.17 19.38
N ILE A 72 -9.30 6.34 20.13
CA ILE A 72 -9.43 6.20 21.58
C ILE A 72 -8.52 7.21 22.28
N LEU A 73 -7.29 7.40 21.80
CA LEU A 73 -6.32 8.27 22.46
C LEU A 73 -6.50 9.75 22.11
N GLU A 74 -6.90 10.05 20.88
CA GLU A 74 -6.95 11.41 20.31
C GLU A 74 -8.22 11.61 19.46
N PRO A 75 -9.42 11.61 20.08
CA PRO A 75 -10.70 11.61 19.36
C PRO A 75 -10.91 12.87 18.49
N ASP A 76 -10.51 14.05 18.97
CA ASP A 76 -10.69 15.31 18.22
C ASP A 76 -9.81 15.35 16.97
N THR A 77 -8.55 14.95 17.12
CA THR A 77 -7.59 14.82 16.01
C THR A 77 -8.06 13.75 15.01
N TRP A 78 -8.63 12.66 15.51
CA TRP A 78 -9.23 11.61 14.69
C TRP A 78 -10.42 12.09 13.87
N SER A 79 -11.31 12.91 14.45
CA SER A 79 -12.45 13.49 13.72
C SER A 79 -11.99 14.32 12.52
N LYS A 80 -11.03 15.23 12.75
CA LYS A 80 -10.43 16.05 11.69
C LYS A 80 -9.75 15.19 10.61
N ALA A 81 -9.10 14.10 11.01
CA ALA A 81 -8.48 13.17 10.08
C ALA A 81 -9.52 12.43 9.21
N CYS A 82 -10.66 12.06 9.79
CA CYS A 82 -11.76 11.40 9.08
C CYS A 82 -12.45 12.33 8.07
N GLU A 83 -12.64 13.60 8.43
CA GLU A 83 -13.17 14.63 7.52
C GLU A 83 -12.24 14.86 6.32
N ARG A 84 -10.93 14.86 6.56
CA ARG A 84 -9.93 15.14 5.51
C ARG A 84 -9.66 13.94 4.60
N VAL A 85 -9.75 12.71 5.11
CA VAL A 85 -9.31 11.50 4.39
C VAL A 85 -10.44 10.49 4.27
N SER A 86 -11.02 10.43 3.07
CA SER A 86 -12.00 9.41 2.70
C SER A 86 -11.44 8.00 2.93
N GLY A 87 -12.15 7.21 3.72
CA GLY A 87 -11.77 5.84 4.06
C GLY A 87 -10.92 5.69 5.33
N ALA A 88 -10.61 6.77 6.06
CA ALA A 88 -9.94 6.69 7.36
C ALA A 88 -10.73 5.83 8.37
N VAL A 89 -12.05 6.04 8.46
CA VAL A 89 -12.97 5.28 9.33
C VAL A 89 -12.97 3.79 8.97
N SER A 90 -13.11 3.48 7.69
CA SER A 90 -13.04 2.09 7.19
C SER A 90 -11.69 1.46 7.51
N GLY A 91 -10.59 2.21 7.32
CA GLY A 91 -9.25 1.79 7.71
C GLY A 91 -9.18 1.41 9.19
N ALA A 92 -9.64 2.27 10.10
CA ALA A 92 -9.62 1.99 11.53
C ALA A 92 -10.48 0.77 11.92
N LYS A 93 -11.67 0.66 11.32
CA LYS A 93 -12.61 -0.45 11.60
C LYS A 93 -12.02 -1.80 11.17
N TYR A 94 -11.47 -1.88 9.96
CA TYR A 94 -11.05 -3.17 9.39
C TYR A 94 -9.59 -3.56 9.69
N VAL A 95 -8.76 -2.66 10.23
CA VAL A 95 -7.39 -3.00 10.70
C VAL A 95 -7.39 -4.14 11.72
N ARG A 96 -8.39 -4.20 12.60
CA ARG A 96 -8.54 -5.29 13.60
C ARG A 96 -9.11 -6.57 13.01
N HIS A 97 -9.97 -6.47 12.00
CA HIS A 97 -10.62 -7.63 11.35
C HIS A 97 -9.71 -8.40 10.38
N GLY A 98 -8.44 -8.03 10.30
CA GLY A 98 -7.40 -8.88 9.76
C GLY A 98 -6.81 -8.43 8.43
N ARG A 99 -5.78 -9.17 8.01
CA ARG A 99 -4.94 -8.89 6.84
C ARG A 99 -5.66 -9.11 5.50
N ASP A 100 -6.87 -9.67 5.54
CA ASP A 100 -7.66 -10.10 4.38
C ASP A 100 -8.41 -8.92 3.75
N TYR A 101 -8.94 -7.99 4.54
CA TYR A 101 -9.53 -6.73 4.03
C TYR A 101 -8.51 -5.93 3.19
N PHE A 102 -7.23 -6.00 3.55
CA PHE A 102 -6.15 -5.34 2.82
C PHE A 102 -5.47 -6.24 1.79
N GLY A 103 -6.02 -7.43 1.50
CA GLY A 103 -5.50 -8.36 0.51
C GLY A 103 -4.01 -8.71 0.70
N LYS A 104 -3.49 -8.71 1.92
CA LYS A 104 -2.04 -8.83 2.16
C LYS A 104 -1.57 -10.28 2.02
N HIS A 105 -2.39 -11.27 2.41
CA HIS A 105 -2.00 -12.68 2.42
C HIS A 105 -2.96 -13.57 1.62
N ARG A 106 -4.23 -13.71 2.05
CA ARG A 106 -5.21 -14.53 1.34
C ARG A 106 -6.28 -13.66 0.70
N ILE A 107 -6.51 -13.89 -0.59
CA ILE A 107 -7.67 -13.34 -1.28
C ILE A 107 -8.65 -14.49 -1.51
N GLU A 108 -9.92 -14.19 -1.37
CA GLU A 108 -11.01 -15.15 -1.58
C GLU A 108 -11.89 -14.63 -2.71
N LYS A 109 -12.33 -15.57 -3.55
CA LYS A 109 -13.31 -15.32 -4.62
C LYS A 109 -14.57 -16.12 -4.33
N PRO A 110 -15.76 -15.65 -4.76
CA PRO A 110 -16.96 -16.47 -4.69
C PRO A 110 -16.78 -17.79 -5.45
N HIS A 111 -17.37 -18.87 -4.94
CA HIS A 111 -17.19 -20.23 -5.47
C HIS A 111 -17.57 -20.37 -6.96
N HIS A 112 -18.54 -19.57 -7.44
CA HIS A 112 -19.02 -19.60 -8.83
C HIS A 112 -18.14 -18.82 -9.82
N HIS A 113 -17.07 -18.18 -9.37
CA HIS A 113 -16.15 -17.44 -10.23
C HIS A 113 -14.83 -18.19 -10.42
N THR A 114 -14.26 -18.14 -11.63
CA THR A 114 -12.80 -18.28 -11.85
C THR A 114 -12.09 -16.98 -11.46
N TRP A 115 -10.76 -16.98 -11.25
CA TRP A 115 -10.04 -15.74 -10.95
C TRP A 115 -10.12 -14.75 -12.12
N GLN A 116 -10.09 -15.23 -13.37
CA GLN A 116 -10.31 -14.41 -14.55
C GLN A 116 -11.69 -13.75 -14.52
N SER A 117 -12.78 -14.51 -14.37
CA SER A 117 -14.13 -13.96 -14.32
C SER A 117 -14.32 -13.00 -13.14
N TYR A 118 -13.66 -13.28 -12.01
CA TYR A 118 -13.65 -12.41 -10.84
C TYR A 118 -12.91 -11.09 -11.11
N ALA A 119 -11.79 -11.12 -11.85
CA ALA A 119 -11.10 -9.90 -12.26
C ALA A 119 -12.00 -8.99 -13.12
N TYR A 120 -12.74 -9.57 -14.07
CA TYR A 120 -13.72 -8.83 -14.88
C TYR A 120 -14.85 -8.25 -14.01
N PHE A 121 -15.37 -9.04 -13.06
CA PHE A 121 -16.37 -8.56 -12.10
C PHE A 121 -15.84 -7.36 -11.29
N LEU A 122 -14.64 -7.48 -10.71
CA LEU A 122 -14.00 -6.40 -9.96
C LEU A 122 -13.84 -5.14 -10.82
N LEU A 123 -13.36 -5.27 -12.06
CA LEU A 123 -13.21 -4.16 -12.99
C LEU A 123 -14.55 -3.50 -13.35
N SER A 124 -15.62 -4.28 -13.48
CA SER A 124 -16.97 -3.77 -13.75
C SER A 124 -17.57 -3.00 -12.56
N SER A 125 -17.17 -3.35 -11.33
CA SER A 125 -17.64 -2.72 -10.10
C SER A 125 -16.92 -1.40 -9.76
N LEU A 126 -15.78 -1.14 -10.40
CA LEU A 126 -14.98 0.07 -10.15
C LEU A 126 -15.51 1.29 -10.93
N PRO A 127 -15.28 2.52 -10.43
CA PRO A 127 -15.53 3.73 -11.19
C PRO A 127 -14.80 3.71 -12.54
N LEU A 128 -15.48 4.15 -13.61
CA LEU A 128 -15.01 4.04 -14.99
C LEU A 128 -13.55 4.53 -15.19
N PRO A 129 -13.11 5.69 -14.66
CA PRO A 129 -11.74 6.14 -14.85
C PRO A 129 -10.70 5.20 -14.23
N THR A 130 -11.02 4.64 -13.06
CA THR A 130 -10.15 3.70 -12.34
C THR A 130 -10.14 2.33 -13.02
N ALA A 131 -11.30 1.87 -13.48
CA ALA A 131 -11.43 0.62 -14.22
C ALA A 131 -10.62 0.66 -15.52
N GLU A 132 -10.76 1.72 -16.33
CA GLU A 132 -10.01 1.89 -17.58
C GLU A 132 -8.50 1.94 -17.37
N HIS A 133 -8.07 2.58 -16.29
CA HIS A 133 -6.68 2.61 -15.90
C HIS A 133 -6.13 1.20 -15.62
N TYR A 134 -6.83 0.40 -14.82
CA TYR A 134 -6.43 -0.99 -14.56
C TYR A 134 -6.48 -1.84 -15.83
N ARG A 135 -7.56 -1.77 -16.62
CA ARG A 135 -7.68 -2.53 -17.89
C ARG A 135 -6.50 -2.26 -18.82
N THR A 136 -6.12 -1.00 -18.97
CA THR A 136 -5.01 -0.58 -19.82
C THR A 136 -3.68 -1.19 -19.36
N LYS A 137 -3.39 -1.16 -18.06
CA LYS A 137 -2.16 -1.77 -17.51
C LYS A 137 -2.20 -3.29 -17.55
N ILE A 138 -3.34 -3.90 -17.25
CA ILE A 138 -3.53 -5.35 -17.31
C ILE A 138 -3.36 -5.84 -18.75
N ALA A 139 -3.88 -5.13 -19.75
CA ALA A 139 -3.69 -5.47 -21.17
C ALA A 139 -2.21 -5.49 -21.55
N VAL A 140 -1.41 -4.50 -21.11
CA VAL A 140 0.05 -4.50 -21.33
C VAL A 140 0.72 -5.71 -20.67
N TYR A 141 0.32 -6.04 -19.44
CA TYR A 141 0.84 -7.20 -18.72
C TYR A 141 0.52 -8.51 -19.45
N LEU A 142 -0.74 -8.71 -19.85
CA LEU A 142 -1.19 -9.88 -20.59
C LEU A 142 -0.46 -10.00 -21.94
N ARG A 143 -0.35 -8.89 -22.69
CA ARG A 143 0.35 -8.86 -23.97
C ARG A 143 1.83 -9.25 -23.83
N TRP A 144 2.49 -8.77 -22.78
CA TRP A 144 3.90 -9.08 -22.53
C TRP A 144 4.14 -10.59 -22.35
N TYR A 145 3.27 -11.27 -21.58
CA TYR A 145 3.38 -12.72 -21.38
C TYR A 145 2.91 -13.50 -22.62
N GLN A 146 1.90 -13.00 -23.34
CA GLN A 146 1.40 -13.63 -24.56
C GLN A 146 2.47 -13.75 -25.65
N VAL A 147 3.34 -12.75 -25.80
CA VAL A 147 4.40 -12.75 -26.82
C VAL A 147 5.60 -13.63 -26.42
N ARG A 148 5.67 -14.11 -25.17
CA ARG A 148 6.83 -14.80 -24.62
C ARG A 148 6.52 -16.23 -24.19
N ASP A 149 5.98 -16.38 -22.99
CA ASP A 149 5.90 -17.65 -22.29
C ASP A 149 4.48 -18.23 -22.29
N TRP A 150 3.46 -17.41 -22.58
CA TRP A 150 2.04 -17.77 -22.42
C TRP A 150 1.18 -17.37 -23.63
N PRO A 151 1.42 -17.93 -24.83
CA PRO A 151 0.70 -17.55 -26.06
C PRO A 151 -0.82 -17.74 -25.98
N GLU A 152 -1.28 -18.73 -25.19
CA GLU A 152 -2.71 -19.00 -24.96
C GLU A 152 -3.31 -18.23 -23.77
N GLY A 153 -2.50 -17.45 -23.05
CA GLY A 153 -2.89 -16.69 -21.87
C GLY A 153 -2.32 -17.24 -20.56
N ILE A 154 -2.36 -16.39 -19.54
CA ILE A 154 -1.85 -16.73 -18.20
C ILE A 154 -2.85 -17.60 -17.42
N PRO A 155 -2.40 -18.49 -16.54
CA PRO A 155 -3.27 -19.35 -15.75
C PRO A 155 -4.08 -18.58 -14.70
N ASP A 156 -5.16 -19.20 -14.22
CA ASP A 156 -6.02 -18.63 -13.17
C ASP A 156 -5.25 -18.46 -11.84
N GLU A 157 -4.45 -19.46 -11.45
CA GLU A 157 -3.62 -19.45 -10.25
C GLU A 157 -2.33 -20.26 -10.41
N GLN A 158 -1.29 -19.89 -9.65
CA GLN A 158 -0.02 -20.63 -9.58
C GLN A 158 0.57 -20.60 -8.17
N ASP A 159 1.39 -21.59 -7.83
CA ASP A 159 2.06 -21.62 -6.53
C ASP A 159 2.96 -20.38 -6.31
N GLY A 160 2.74 -19.70 -5.19
CA GLY A 160 3.49 -18.50 -4.82
C GLY A 160 3.14 -17.23 -5.60
N ASP A 161 2.12 -17.24 -6.46
CA ASP A 161 1.74 -16.09 -7.30
C ASP A 161 1.27 -14.83 -6.56
N THR A 162 0.87 -14.99 -5.31
CA THR A 162 0.50 -13.88 -4.42
C THR A 162 1.71 -13.32 -3.66
N GLY A 163 2.90 -13.90 -3.83
CA GLY A 163 4.14 -13.51 -3.17
C GLY A 163 4.78 -12.24 -3.73
N SER A 164 6.01 -11.96 -3.29
CA SER A 164 6.79 -10.81 -3.74
C SER A 164 7.30 -10.95 -5.17
N ARG A 165 7.59 -12.18 -5.62
CA ARG A 165 8.00 -12.47 -6.99
C ARG A 165 6.83 -12.26 -7.96
N ASP A 166 7.12 -11.78 -9.16
CA ASP A 166 6.14 -11.66 -10.22
C ASP A 166 5.98 -13.01 -10.91
N ILE A 167 4.90 -13.71 -10.57
CA ILE A 167 4.49 -14.97 -11.18
C ILE A 167 3.09 -14.71 -11.78
N PRO A 168 2.91 -14.86 -13.10
CA PRO A 168 1.72 -14.38 -13.78
C PRO A 168 0.48 -15.22 -13.49
N SER A 169 -0.54 -14.63 -12.88
CA SER A 169 -1.84 -15.29 -12.74
C SER A 169 -3.00 -14.31 -12.64
N TRP A 170 -4.20 -14.76 -12.98
CA TRP A 170 -5.41 -13.97 -12.76
C TRP A 170 -5.66 -13.71 -11.26
N ARG A 171 -5.30 -14.64 -10.39
CA ARG A 171 -5.30 -14.45 -8.93
C ARG A 171 -4.42 -13.27 -8.51
N ARG A 172 -3.22 -13.12 -9.10
CA ARG A 172 -2.35 -11.96 -8.85
C ARG A 172 -2.96 -10.65 -9.32
N ILE A 173 -3.60 -10.64 -10.50
CA ILE A 173 -4.33 -9.47 -11.01
C ILE A 173 -5.45 -9.06 -10.05
N CYS A 174 -6.27 -10.02 -9.58
CA CYS A 174 -7.30 -9.75 -8.57
C CYS A 174 -6.70 -9.15 -7.29
N LYS A 175 -5.57 -9.69 -6.82
CA LYS A 175 -4.86 -9.17 -5.65
C LYS A 175 -4.47 -7.71 -5.81
N VAL A 176 -4.00 -7.31 -6.99
CA VAL A 176 -3.60 -5.93 -7.31
C VAL A 176 -4.80 -4.99 -7.26
N ILE A 177 -5.92 -5.39 -7.86
CA ILE A 177 -7.17 -4.61 -7.85
C ILE A 177 -7.70 -4.47 -6.41
N MET A 178 -7.81 -5.58 -5.67
CA MET A 178 -8.34 -5.59 -4.29
C MET A 178 -7.48 -4.80 -3.30
N ARG A 179 -6.16 -4.75 -3.52
CA ARG A 179 -5.24 -3.93 -2.72
C ARG A 179 -5.31 -2.43 -3.05
N ASN A 180 -6.09 -2.06 -4.05
CA ASN A 180 -6.09 -0.74 -4.65
C ASN A 180 -4.67 -0.29 -5.03
N ASP A 181 -3.86 -1.22 -5.57
CA ASP A 181 -2.54 -0.92 -6.10
C ASP A 181 -2.68 -0.22 -7.45
N TYR A 182 -3.04 1.06 -7.40
CA TYR A 182 -3.33 1.89 -8.57
C TYR A 182 -2.18 1.84 -9.58
N TRP A 183 -0.93 1.84 -9.14
CA TRP A 183 0.20 1.82 -10.07
C TRP A 183 0.49 0.44 -10.67
N CYS A 184 -0.19 -0.61 -10.20
CA CYS A 184 0.05 -2.01 -10.55
C CYS A 184 1.49 -2.46 -10.28
N ARG A 185 2.06 -2.03 -9.15
CA ARG A 185 3.41 -2.45 -8.74
C ARG A 185 3.54 -3.95 -8.57
N GLY A 186 2.45 -4.61 -8.16
CA GLY A 186 2.37 -6.07 -8.13
C GLY A 186 2.54 -6.72 -9.51
N LEU A 187 2.20 -6.02 -10.59
CA LEU A 187 2.37 -6.50 -11.97
C LEU A 187 3.64 -5.92 -12.62
N SER A 188 4.67 -5.64 -11.81
CA SER A 188 5.97 -5.11 -12.26
C SER A 188 5.94 -3.72 -12.91
N PHE A 189 4.88 -2.94 -12.70
CA PHE A 189 4.85 -1.54 -13.14
C PHE A 189 5.48 -0.59 -12.11
N SER A 190 6.14 0.46 -12.61
CA SER A 190 6.59 1.58 -11.79
C SER A 190 5.66 2.79 -11.93
N PRO A 191 5.56 3.67 -10.91
CA PRO A 191 4.86 4.94 -11.04
C PRO A 191 5.47 5.78 -12.18
N THR A 192 4.62 6.25 -13.09
CA THR A 192 5.05 7.11 -14.20
C THR A 192 5.10 8.56 -13.72
N LYS A 193 6.10 9.34 -14.16
CA LYS A 193 6.18 10.78 -13.85
C LYS A 193 4.93 11.52 -14.37
N SER A 194 4.38 12.41 -13.56
CA SER A 194 3.08 13.07 -13.80
C SER A 194 3.01 13.84 -15.12
N GLN A 195 4.11 14.48 -15.54
CA GLN A 195 4.13 15.40 -16.68
C GLN A 195 3.69 14.77 -18.00
N ASN A 196 3.98 13.48 -18.22
CA ASN A 196 3.65 12.75 -19.46
C ASN A 196 2.62 11.64 -19.26
N TYR A 197 1.99 11.56 -18.09
CA TYR A 197 1.17 10.42 -17.73
C TYR A 197 -0.08 10.27 -18.61
N ARG A 198 -0.76 11.39 -18.93
CA ARG A 198 -1.96 11.38 -19.78
C ARG A 198 -1.67 10.83 -21.18
N ARG A 199 -0.65 11.40 -21.84
CA ARG A 199 -0.20 10.94 -23.18
C ARG A 199 0.23 9.47 -23.18
N TYR A 200 0.92 9.04 -22.12
CA TYR A 200 1.30 7.64 -21.96
C TYR A 200 0.07 6.72 -21.88
N MET A 201 -0.93 7.08 -21.06
CA MET A 201 -2.16 6.30 -20.91
C MET A 201 -3.01 6.29 -22.19
N GLU A 202 -3.12 7.41 -22.90
CA GLU A 202 -3.82 7.48 -24.19
C GLU A 202 -3.20 6.54 -25.23
N ARG A 203 -1.86 6.56 -25.34
CA ARG A 203 -1.13 5.65 -26.24
C ARG A 203 -1.38 4.18 -25.88
N LEU A 204 -1.32 3.84 -24.59
CA LEU A 204 -1.59 2.47 -24.15
C LEU A 204 -3.04 2.05 -24.39
N LYS A 205 -3.99 2.99 -24.30
CA LYS A 205 -5.40 2.73 -24.58
C LYS A 205 -5.61 2.37 -26.07
N GLN A 206 -4.99 3.12 -26.98
CA GLN A 206 -5.00 2.81 -28.42
C GLN A 206 -4.40 1.42 -28.70
N GLN A 207 -3.24 1.12 -28.10
CA GLN A 207 -2.60 -0.19 -28.24
C GLN A 207 -3.47 -1.33 -27.71
N ARG A 208 -4.17 -1.10 -26.58
CA ARG A 208 -5.11 -2.08 -26.03
C ARG A 208 -6.29 -2.34 -26.98
N GLU A 209 -6.84 -1.31 -27.59
CA GLU A 209 -7.90 -1.42 -28.60
C GLU A 209 -7.42 -2.26 -29.80
N GLU A 210 -6.18 -2.05 -30.27
CA GLU A 210 -5.57 -2.86 -31.33
C GLU A 210 -5.37 -4.33 -30.93
N TRP A 211 -5.01 -4.60 -29.67
CA TRP A 211 -4.79 -5.97 -29.19
C TRP A 211 -6.09 -6.74 -28.91
N GLY A 212 -7.23 -6.05 -28.80
CA GLY A 212 -8.51 -6.67 -28.43
C GLY A 212 -8.48 -7.32 -27.04
N LEU A 213 -7.62 -6.83 -26.14
CA LEU A 213 -7.44 -7.37 -24.79
C LEU A 213 -8.22 -6.55 -23.76
N ILE A 214 -9.03 -7.25 -22.94
CA ILE A 214 -9.71 -6.84 -21.68
C ILE A 214 -10.46 -5.50 -21.64
#